data_AF-A0A7R9DLR2-F1
#
_entry.id   AF-A0A7R9DLR2-F1
#
_cell.length_a   1.000
_cell.length_b   1.000
_cell.length_c   1.000
_cell.angle_alpha   90.00
_cell.angle_beta   90.00
_cell.angle_gamma   90.00
#
_symmetry.space_group_name_H-M   'P 1'
#
loop_
_entity.id
_entity.type
_entity.pdbx_description
1 polymer ?
#
loop_
_entity_poly.entity_id
_entity_poly.type
_entity_poly.pdbx_seq_one_letter_code
_entity_poly.pdbx_strand_id
1 'polypeptide(L)' 'MEEEVLRIARKRGFAGVFTTNTSPLTQQLSTDIYDYQTLLDYQVNNYIAPDGTKPFSEASNWQRAICSWWLV' A
#
# COMPACT_ATOMS: atom_id res chain seq x y z
N MET A 1 -10.64 4.75 -11.08
CA MET A 1 -9.19 5.05 -11.10
C MET A 1 -8.38 3.77 -11.07
N GLU A 2 -8.53 2.93 -10.03
CA GLU A 2 -7.79 1.66 -9.91
C GLU A 2 -8.02 0.69 -11.08
N GLU A 3 -9.28 0.49 -11.50
CA GLU A 3 -9.63 -0.34 -12.65
C GLU A 3 -8.90 0.06 -13.95
N GLU A 4 -8.67 1.36 -14.16
CA GLU A 4 -7.93 1.87 -15.31
C GLU A 4 -6.43 1.53 -15.22
N VAL A 5 -5.87 1.52 -14.01
CA VAL A 5 -4.49 1.07 -13.76
C VAL A 5 -4.35 -0.40 -14.10
N LEU A 6 -5.27 -1.26 -13.62
CA LEU A 6 -5.28 -2.70 -13.93
C LEU A 6 -5.42 -2.96 -15.44
N ARG A 7 -6.28 -2.19 -16.12
CA ARG A 7 -6.46 -2.26 -17.57
C ARG A 7 -5.16 -1.89 -18.32
N ILE A 8 -4.47 -0.84 -17.88
CA ILE A 8 -3.19 -0.42 -18.48
C ILE A 8 -2.09 -1.46 -18.21
N ALA A 9 -2.02 -2.02 -17.00
CA ALA A 9 -1.04 -3.05 -16.64
C ALA A 9 -1.14 -4.27 -17.56
N ARG A 10 -2.37 -4.78 -17.75
CA ARG A 10 -2.69 -5.85 -18.72
C ARG A 10 -2.33 -5.45 -20.15
N LYS A 11 -2.78 -4.29 -20.61
CA LYS A 11 -2.56 -3.81 -21.99
C LYS A 11 -1.06 -3.68 -22.32
N ARG A 12 -0.23 -3.36 -21.34
CA ARG A 12 1.21 -3.16 -21.51
C ARG A 12 2.06 -4.40 -21.18
N GLY A 13 1.45 -5.51 -20.79
CA GLY A 13 2.16 -6.76 -20.50
C GLY A 13 3.01 -6.70 -19.22
N PHE A 14 2.60 -5.91 -18.22
CA PHE A 14 3.22 -5.97 -16.90
C PHE A 14 2.86 -7.29 -16.20
N ALA A 15 3.70 -7.73 -15.26
CA ALA A 15 3.41 -8.91 -14.43
C ALA A 15 2.37 -8.62 -13.33
N GLY A 16 2.24 -7.35 -12.94
CA GLY A 16 1.39 -6.95 -11.83
C GLY A 16 1.52 -5.47 -11.50
N VAL A 17 0.78 -5.05 -10.46
CA VAL A 17 0.80 -3.70 -9.93
C VAL A 17 1.29 -3.74 -8.49
N PHE A 18 2.28 -2.91 -8.18
CA PHE A 18 2.89 -2.79 -6.86
C PHE A 18 2.63 -1.40 -6.30
N THR A 19 2.15 -1.32 -5.05
CA THR A 19 1.81 -0.04 -4.41
C THR A 19 2.04 -0.07 -2.91
N THR A 20 2.17 1.11 -2.30
CA THR A 20 2.08 1.30 -0.85
C THR A 20 0.94 2.26 -0.53
N ASN A 21 -0.10 1.73 0.10
CA ASN A 21 -1.30 2.49 0.46
C ASN A 21 -1.20 3.02 1.90
N THR A 22 -1.29 4.34 2.05
CA THR A 22 -1.11 5.04 3.35
C THR A 22 -2.39 5.69 3.88
N SER A 23 -3.50 5.62 3.14
CA SER A 23 -4.82 6.04 3.61
C SER A 23 -5.75 4.84 3.83
N PRO A 24 -6.66 4.88 4.81
CA PRO A 24 -7.62 3.79 5.05
C PRO A 24 -8.46 3.45 3.81
N LEU A 25 -8.90 4.48 3.06
CA LEU A 25 -9.70 4.29 1.85
C LEU A 25 -8.92 3.51 0.77
N THR A 26 -7.67 3.90 0.50
CA THR A 26 -6.84 3.20 -0.49
C THR A 26 -6.47 1.78 -0.07
N GLN A 27 -6.32 1.55 1.24
CA GLN A 27 -6.06 0.21 1.78
C GLN A 27 -7.26 -0.71 1.55
N GLN A 28 -8.46 -0.25 1.92
CA GLN A 28 -9.70 -0.98 1.73
C GLN A 28 -9.98 -1.29 0.25
N LEU A 29 -9.78 -0.32 -0.64
CA LEU A 29 -9.95 -0.54 -2.08
C LEU A 29 -9.01 -1.66 -2.57
N SER A 30 -7.73 -1.61 -2.20
CA SER A 30 -6.78 -2.64 -2.62
C SER A 30 -7.10 -4.02 -2.06
N THR A 31 -7.39 -4.15 -0.75
CA THR A 31 -7.55 -5.47 -0.11
C THR A 31 -8.93 -6.08 -0.31
N ASP A 32 -9.99 -5.28 -0.23
CA ASP A 32 -11.36 -5.81 -0.12
C ASP A 32 -12.11 -5.79 -1.46
N ILE A 33 -11.67 -4.95 -2.41
CA ILE A 33 -12.36 -4.72 -3.68
C ILE A 33 -11.56 -5.23 -4.88
N TYR A 34 -10.24 -5.04 -4.88
CA TYR A 34 -9.38 -5.38 -6.03
C TYR A 34 -8.43 -6.56 -5.79
N ASP A 35 -8.59 -7.28 -4.67
CA ASP A 35 -7.86 -8.51 -4.34
C ASP A 35 -6.32 -8.39 -4.44
N TYR A 36 -5.77 -7.23 -4.07
CA TYR A 36 -4.33 -7.10 -3.91
C TYR A 36 -3.86 -7.95 -2.74
N GLN A 37 -2.79 -8.70 -2.94
CA GLN A 37 -2.07 -9.39 -1.89
C GLN A 37 -1.32 -8.38 -1.01
N THR A 38 -1.59 -8.39 0.30
CA THR A 38 -0.77 -7.65 1.27
C THR A 38 0.58 -8.35 1.45
N LEU A 39 1.65 -7.62 1.15
CA LEU A 39 3.04 -8.07 1.34
C LEU A 39 3.65 -7.53 2.63
N LEU A 40 3.23 -6.34 3.07
CA LEU A 40 3.66 -5.74 4.35
C LEU A 40 2.50 -4.94 4.93
N ASP A 41 2.23 -5.14 6.22
CA ASP A 41 1.43 -4.25 7.05
C ASP A 41 2.38 -3.63 8.09
N TYR A 42 2.65 -2.34 7.96
CA TYR A 42 3.57 -1.65 8.86
C TYR A 42 2.88 -0.53 9.63
N GLN A 43 2.99 -0.58 10.96
CA GLN A 43 2.54 0.48 11.84
C GLN A 43 3.50 1.69 11.75
N VAL A 44 3.02 2.81 11.22
CA VAL A 44 3.90 3.90 10.77
C VAL A 44 4.71 4.55 11.90
N ASN A 45 4.15 4.63 13.11
CA ASN A 45 4.83 5.25 14.26
C ASN A 45 5.98 4.41 14.84
N ASN A 46 6.21 3.20 14.31
CA ASN A 46 7.37 2.39 14.63
C ASN A 46 8.58 2.68 13.73
N TYR A 47 8.42 3.45 12.64
CA TYR A 47 9.51 3.78 11.74
C TYR A 47 10.54 4.69 12.42
N ILE A 48 11.82 4.30 12.33
CA ILE A 48 12.97 5.06 12.80
C ILE A 48 13.77 5.48 11.55
N ALA A 49 13.95 6.77 11.36
CA ALA A 49 14.74 7.34 10.29
C ALA A 49 16.25 7.11 10.52
N PRO A 50 17.11 7.23 9.50
CA PRO A 50 18.55 7.01 9.65
C PRO A 50 19.25 7.91 10.68
N ASP A 51 18.66 9.06 10.99
CA ASP A 51 19.13 9.99 12.03
C ASP A 51 18.63 9.65 13.45
N GLY A 52 17.90 8.54 13.60
CA GLY A 52 17.33 8.07 14.86
C GLY A 52 15.97 8.68 15.21
N THR A 53 15.45 9.62 14.41
CA THR A 53 14.14 10.24 14.68
C THR A 53 12.98 9.32 14.31
N LYS A 54 11.80 9.59 14.89
CA LYS A 54 10.54 8.92 14.53
C LYS A 54 9.59 9.95 13.89
N PRO A 55 9.66 10.18 12.57
CA PRO A 55 8.89 11.25 11.93
C PRO A 55 7.37 11.07 12.03
N PHE A 56 6.90 9.85 12.31
CA PHE A 56 5.49 9.51 12.48
C PHE A 56 5.13 9.16 13.93
N SER A 57 5.92 9.59 14.93
CA SER A 57 5.69 9.24 16.35
C SER A 57 4.30 9.58 16.85
N GLU A 58 3.75 10.70 16.37
CA GLU A 58 2.43 11.21 16.77
C GLU A 58 1.25 10.51 16.09
N ALA A 59 1.53 9.61 15.13
CA ALA A 59 0.47 8.84 14.49
C ALA A 59 -0.09 7.77 15.44
N SER A 60 -1.38 7.48 15.29
CA SER A 60 -2.05 6.42 16.04
C SER A 60 -1.48 5.03 15.73
N ASN A 61 -1.53 4.11 16.69
CA ASN A 61 -1.12 2.70 16.51
C ASN A 61 -1.95 1.95 15.43
N TRP A 62 -3.10 2.52 15.05
CA TRP A 62 -3.93 2.01 13.97
C TRP A 62 -3.47 2.43 12.58
N GLN A 63 -2.65 3.48 12.45
CA GLN A 63 -2.25 4.00 11.16
C GLN A 63 -1.20 3.09 10.50
N ARG A 64 -1.55 2.57 9.32
CA ARG A 64 -0.73 1.62 8.56
C ARG A 64 -0.17 2.22 7.28
N ALA A 65 1.00 1.74 6.88
CA ALA A 65 1.48 1.75 5.51
C ALA A 65 1.43 0.31 5.00
N ILE A 66 0.54 0.04 4.05
CA ILE A 66 0.32 -1.32 3.53
C ILE A 66 0.96 -1.44 2.16
N CYS A 67 1.95 -2.32 2.04
CA CYS A 67 2.54 -2.69 0.77
C CYS A 67 1.73 -3.82 0.15
N SER A 68 1.34 -3.64 -1.11
CA SER A 68 0.38 -4.50 -1.79
C SER A 68 0.85 -4.84 -3.19
N TRP A 69 0.54 -6.07 -3.62
CA TRP A 69 0.84 -6.60 -4.94
C TRP A 69 -0.39 -7.23 -5.57
N TRP A 70 -0.71 -6.82 -6.79
CA TRP A 70 -1.73 -7.45 -7.60
C TRP A 70 -1.08 -8.14 -8.80
N LEU A 71 -1.44 -9.41 -9.03
CA LEU A 71 -0.97 -10.20 -10.17
C LEU A 71 -1.96 -10.06 -11.34
N VAL A 72 -1.42 -9.86 -12.55
CA VAL A 72 -2.20 -9.64 -13.79
C VAL A 72 -3.06 -10.83 -14.22
#